data_AF-A0A5N5F6K0-F1
#
_entry.id   AF-A0A5N5F6K0-F1
#
_cell.length_a   1.000
_cell.length_b   1.000
_cell.length_c   1.000
_cell.angle_alpha   90.00
_cell.angle_beta   90.00
_cell.angle_gamma   90.00
#
_symmetry.space_group_name_H-M   'P 1'
#
loop_
_entity.id
_entity.type
_entity.pdbx_description
1 polymer ?
#
loop_
_entity_poly.entity_id
_entity_poly.type
_entity_poly.pdbx_seq_one_letter_code
_entity_poly.pdbx_strand_id
1 'polypeptide(L)'
;MATGSLRKKLNNNKRSDRRPYSNAPMAASRRSLPNYRKTSLILAAFLMLGVLILLGISSNMWTTVSYADVSPGIYSIEVVHEFPHDPDAFTQGLLYAGNDTLFESTGLYGKSSVRKVAIRTGKVEALQKMDPSYFGEGLTLLGERLFQVTWLRKIGFIYDRKNLTKFEKFTHQMKDGWGLATDGKVLFGSDGSSVLYKIDPQTLKVMDRRMVKYKDQEVQNLNELEFINGEVWANVYQTDCIARISHQDGRVLGWIVLPQLRDGLLASGNHGIDVLNGIAWDSDKNRIFVTGKLWPKLYEIKLHPMKKQFKDGAIERLCMRRPFNF
;
A
#
# COMPACT_ATOMS: atom_id res chain seq x y z
N MET A 1 30.93 -15.40 -53.03
CA MET A 1 31.81 -14.47 -53.78
C MET A 1 31.52 -13.04 -53.33
N ALA A 2 32.32 -12.06 -53.78
CA ALA A 2 32.59 -10.82 -53.06
C ALA A 2 31.55 -9.68 -53.20
N THR A 3 31.82 -8.64 -52.41
CA THR A 3 31.05 -7.42 -52.14
C THR A 3 31.29 -6.27 -53.12
N GLY A 4 30.43 -5.24 -53.04
CA GLY A 4 30.71 -3.84 -53.35
C GLY A 4 29.47 -2.98 -53.09
N SER A 5 29.52 -1.66 -52.89
CA SER A 5 30.55 -0.69 -52.46
C SER A 5 29.75 0.62 -52.12
N LEU A 6 30.22 1.75 -51.57
CA LEU A 6 31.48 2.49 -51.69
C LEU A 6 31.52 3.60 -50.60
N ARG A 7 32.68 4.22 -50.33
CA ARG A 7 32.88 5.27 -49.28
C ARG A 7 34.01 6.25 -49.67
N LYS A 8 33.99 7.46 -49.09
CA LYS A 8 35.01 8.58 -49.06
C LYS A 8 34.74 9.72 -50.07
N LYS A 9 34.91 11.03 -49.79
CA LYS A 9 35.65 11.89 -48.80
C LYS A 9 36.98 12.47 -49.35
N LEU A 10 37.20 13.79 -49.21
CA LEU A 10 38.47 14.58 -49.04
C LEU A 10 38.12 16.11 -49.09
N ASN A 11 38.49 16.98 -48.14
CA ASN A 11 39.77 17.75 -47.93
C ASN A 11 40.00 18.93 -48.92
N ASN A 12 40.65 20.07 -48.59
CA ASN A 12 41.02 20.76 -47.32
C ASN A 12 41.66 22.17 -47.61
N ASN A 13 41.87 23.01 -46.58
CA ASN A 13 42.96 24.01 -46.37
C ASN A 13 42.98 25.49 -46.91
N LYS A 14 43.14 26.40 -45.91
CA LYS A 14 44.19 27.46 -45.70
C LYS A 14 44.01 28.98 -46.03
N ARG A 15 43.86 29.74 -44.92
CA ARG A 15 44.36 31.09 -44.48
C ARG A 15 45.16 32.05 -45.43
N SER A 16 44.73 33.32 -45.41
CA SER A 16 45.50 34.62 -45.46
C SER A 16 44.53 35.80 -45.17
N ASP A 17 44.87 37.09 -45.01
CA ASP A 17 45.86 37.79 -44.14
C ASP A 17 45.43 39.30 -43.92
N ARG A 18 46.01 40.03 -42.95
CA ARG A 18 46.07 41.52 -42.76
C ARG A 18 44.87 42.42 -42.37
N ARG A 19 45.20 43.48 -41.59
CA ARG A 19 44.51 44.78 -41.31
C ARG A 19 45.45 45.94 -41.80
N PRO A 20 45.25 47.28 -41.61
CA PRO A 20 44.13 48.09 -41.04
C PRO A 20 43.80 49.46 -41.76
N TYR A 21 42.87 50.24 -41.17
CA TYR A 21 42.69 51.73 -41.19
C TYR A 21 42.52 52.57 -42.49
N SER A 22 41.40 53.32 -42.57
CA SER A 22 41.37 54.80 -42.78
C SER A 22 39.98 55.40 -42.49
N ASN A 23 39.92 56.68 -42.07
CA ASN A 23 38.70 57.42 -41.68
C ASN A 23 38.35 58.52 -42.70
N ALA A 24 37.06 58.77 -42.98
CA ALA A 24 36.45 60.10 -43.17
C ALA A 24 34.92 60.00 -43.40
N PRO A 25 34.10 61.01 -43.04
CA PRO A 25 32.63 60.87 -42.98
C PRO A 25 31.85 61.53 -44.13
N MET A 26 30.60 61.08 -44.34
CA MET A 26 29.55 61.87 -45.00
C MET A 26 28.24 61.83 -44.18
N ALA A 27 27.39 62.83 -44.40
CA ALA A 27 26.36 63.26 -43.46
C ALA A 27 25.24 62.25 -43.19
N ALA A 28 24.82 62.16 -41.93
CA ALA A 28 23.72 61.32 -41.50
C ALA A 28 22.35 61.93 -41.84
N SER A 29 21.61 61.27 -42.75
CA SER A 29 20.16 61.46 -42.85
C SER A 29 19.49 60.95 -41.57
N ARG A 30 18.89 61.86 -40.78
CA ARG A 30 18.08 61.50 -39.62
C ARG A 30 16.77 60.83 -40.06
N ARG A 31 16.80 59.51 -40.27
CA ARG A 31 15.58 58.69 -40.15
C ARG A 31 15.22 58.59 -38.67
N SER A 32 14.00 59.00 -38.31
CA SER A 32 13.48 58.82 -36.96
C SER A 32 13.38 57.33 -36.64
N LEU A 33 14.19 56.86 -35.69
CA LEU A 33 14.03 55.51 -35.16
C LEU A 33 12.67 55.41 -34.46
N PRO A 34 11.81 54.43 -34.80
CA PRO A 34 10.60 54.16 -34.04
C PRO A 34 10.91 53.97 -32.55
N ASN A 35 9.92 54.25 -31.70
CA ASN A 35 10.06 54.26 -30.23
C ASN A 35 10.13 52.83 -29.62
N TYR A 36 11.00 51.97 -30.16
CA TYR A 36 11.17 50.55 -29.80
C TYR A 36 11.38 50.31 -28.30
N ARG A 37 11.97 51.27 -27.58
CA ARG A 37 12.09 51.19 -26.11
C ARG A 37 10.74 51.19 -25.40
N LYS A 38 9.77 51.99 -25.85
CA LYS A 38 8.44 52.05 -25.23
C LYS A 38 7.61 50.81 -25.57
N THR A 39 7.65 50.34 -26.81
CA THR A 39 6.94 49.12 -27.21
C THR A 39 7.52 47.86 -26.57
N SER A 40 8.86 47.78 -26.44
CA SER A 40 9.54 46.67 -25.74
C SER A 40 9.18 46.61 -24.25
N LEU A 41 9.15 47.74 -23.54
CA LEU A 41 8.74 47.80 -22.13
C LEU A 41 7.27 47.37 -21.93
N ILE A 42 6.37 47.77 -22.84
CA ILE A 42 4.96 47.35 -22.80
C ILE A 42 4.84 45.83 -23.03
N LEU A 43 5.55 45.28 -24.02
CA LEU A 43 5.53 43.85 -24.31
C LEU A 43 6.09 43.01 -23.15
N ALA A 44 7.17 43.47 -22.51
CA ALA A 44 7.75 42.84 -21.32
C ALA A 44 6.79 42.87 -20.12
N ALA A 45 6.06 43.97 -19.91
CA ALA A 45 5.06 44.08 -18.86
C ALA A 45 3.89 43.10 -19.09
N PHE A 46 3.39 42.96 -20.32
CA PHE A 46 2.36 41.97 -20.65
C PHE A 46 2.86 40.52 -20.48
N LEU A 47 4.11 40.21 -20.83
CA LEU A 47 4.72 38.89 -20.59
C LEU A 47 4.84 38.58 -19.09
N MET A 48 5.31 39.52 -18.28
CA MET A 48 5.38 39.38 -16.82
C MET A 48 3.99 39.17 -16.21
N LEU A 49 2.99 39.93 -16.67
CA LEU A 49 1.61 39.79 -16.21
C LEU A 49 1.02 38.41 -16.60
N GLY A 50 1.30 37.93 -17.82
CA GLY A 50 0.90 36.60 -18.27
C GLY A 50 1.53 35.48 -17.46
N VAL A 51 2.81 35.59 -17.10
CA VAL A 51 3.51 34.63 -16.23
C VAL A 51 2.95 34.68 -14.80
N LEU A 52 2.64 35.86 -14.25
CA LEU A 52 2.00 35.99 -12.94
C LEU A 52 0.58 35.42 -12.91
N ILE A 53 -0.19 35.58 -13.99
CA ILE A 53 -1.51 34.97 -14.14
C ILE A 53 -1.40 33.44 -14.25
N LEU A 54 -0.46 32.91 -15.04
CA LEU A 54 -0.21 31.47 -15.14
C LEU A 54 0.24 30.86 -13.81
N LEU A 55 1.13 31.55 -13.08
CA LEU A 55 1.54 31.14 -11.73
C LEU A 55 0.36 31.17 -10.76
N GLY A 56 -0.45 32.23 -10.76
CA GLY A 56 -1.64 32.36 -9.91
C GLY A 56 -2.73 31.32 -10.20
N ILE A 57 -2.94 30.96 -11.47
CA ILE A 57 -3.83 29.87 -11.88
C ILE A 57 -3.25 28.52 -11.42
N SER A 58 -1.94 28.30 -11.55
CA SER A 58 -1.29 27.07 -11.07
C SER A 58 -1.33 26.90 -9.54
N SER A 59 -1.15 27.97 -8.77
CA SER A 59 -1.21 27.94 -7.30
C SER A 59 -2.64 27.70 -6.79
N ASN A 60 -3.65 28.18 -7.52
CA ASN A 60 -5.06 27.95 -7.22
C ASN A 60 -5.60 26.61 -7.76
N MET A 61 -4.87 25.92 -8.66
CA MET A 61 -5.16 24.53 -9.02
C MET A 61 -4.55 23.50 -8.07
N TRP A 62 -3.55 23.88 -7.25
CA TRP A 62 -2.96 22.97 -6.25
C TRP A 62 -3.62 23.04 -4.88
N THR A 63 -4.40 24.09 -4.60
CA THR A 63 -5.19 24.20 -3.37
C THR A 63 -6.67 23.95 -3.72
N THR A 64 -7.29 22.99 -3.03
CA THR A 64 -8.68 22.52 -3.24
C THR A 64 -8.96 21.56 -4.41
N VAL A 65 -8.13 20.51 -4.56
CA VAL A 65 -8.76 19.17 -4.60
C VAL A 65 -9.32 18.92 -3.20
N SER A 66 -10.49 19.50 -2.95
CA SER A 66 -11.31 19.09 -1.82
C SER A 66 -11.71 17.65 -2.13
N TYR A 67 -11.09 16.69 -1.45
CA TYR A 67 -11.67 15.38 -1.31
C TYR A 67 -13.05 15.63 -0.70
N ALA A 68 -14.09 15.54 -1.54
CA ALA A 68 -15.46 15.71 -1.09
C ALA A 68 -15.67 14.83 0.14
N ASP A 69 -16.44 15.33 1.11
CA ASP A 69 -16.75 14.65 2.36
C ASP A 69 -17.71 13.47 2.10
N VAL A 70 -17.18 12.47 1.38
CA VAL A 70 -17.83 11.21 1.08
C VAL A 70 -17.79 10.42 2.38
N SER A 71 -18.91 10.49 3.09
CA SER A 71 -19.18 9.68 4.28
C SER A 71 -18.70 8.24 4.05
N PRO A 72 -17.81 7.69 4.91
CA PRO A 72 -17.14 6.42 4.63
C PRO A 72 -18.12 5.29 4.33
N GLY A 73 -17.91 4.60 3.21
CA GLY A 73 -18.82 3.57 2.73
C GLY A 73 -18.88 2.39 3.69
N ILE A 74 -20.09 1.92 4.03
CA ILE A 74 -20.27 0.73 4.84
C ILE A 74 -20.69 -0.42 3.94
N TYR A 75 -20.03 -1.57 4.08
CA TYR A 75 -20.17 -2.74 3.22
C TYR A 75 -20.52 -3.97 4.05
N SER A 76 -21.54 -4.70 3.61
CA SER A 76 -21.75 -6.11 3.98
C SER A 76 -21.02 -6.99 2.98
N ILE A 77 -20.98 -8.30 3.23
CA ILE A 77 -20.38 -9.28 2.31
C ILE A 77 -21.39 -10.30 1.79
N GLU A 78 -21.11 -10.81 0.60
CA GLU A 78 -21.65 -12.05 0.03
C GLU A 78 -20.52 -13.07 0.00
N VAL A 79 -20.79 -14.31 0.44
CA VAL A 79 -19.85 -15.44 0.27
C VAL A 79 -20.03 -15.99 -1.14
N VAL A 80 -18.96 -15.96 -1.92
CA VAL A 80 -18.92 -16.52 -3.28
C VAL A 80 -18.55 -18.00 -3.24
N HIS A 81 -17.52 -18.34 -2.46
CA HIS A 81 -17.05 -19.70 -2.24
C HIS A 81 -16.59 -19.88 -0.79
N GLU A 82 -16.73 -21.11 -0.29
CA GLU A 82 -16.08 -21.57 0.93
C GLU A 82 -14.99 -22.59 0.57
N PHE A 83 -13.85 -22.52 1.25
CA PHE A 83 -12.75 -23.45 1.10
C PHE A 83 -12.33 -24.02 2.46
N PRO A 84 -11.78 -25.25 2.52
CA PRO A 84 -11.22 -25.77 3.77
C PRO A 84 -10.06 -24.89 4.27
N HIS A 85 -10.00 -24.68 5.57
CA HIS A 85 -8.88 -24.04 6.25
C HIS A 85 -8.45 -24.91 7.44
N ASP A 86 -7.19 -24.84 7.83
CA ASP A 86 -6.64 -25.65 8.93
C ASP A 86 -7.18 -25.13 10.28
N PRO A 87 -7.99 -25.93 11.02
CA PRO A 87 -8.54 -25.49 12.31
C PRO A 87 -7.48 -25.39 13.43
N ASP A 88 -6.26 -25.91 13.23
CA ASP A 88 -5.12 -25.70 14.13
C ASP A 88 -4.31 -24.43 13.79
N ALA A 89 -4.66 -23.70 12.72
CA ALA A 89 -3.97 -22.49 12.28
C ALA A 89 -4.44 -21.25 13.04
N PHE A 90 -3.58 -20.73 13.92
CA PHE A 90 -3.80 -19.42 14.56
C PHE A 90 -3.33 -18.29 13.63
N THR A 91 -4.09 -18.03 12.57
CA THR A 91 -3.75 -17.12 11.46
C THR A 91 -3.43 -15.70 11.93
N GLN A 92 -2.23 -15.21 11.59
CA GLN A 92 -1.77 -13.85 11.91
C GLN A 92 -1.30 -13.03 10.69
N GLY A 93 -1.05 -13.67 9.56
CA GLY A 93 -0.82 -13.00 8.27
C GLY A 93 -1.26 -13.89 7.11
N LEU A 94 -1.90 -13.32 6.11
CA LEU A 94 -2.43 -14.04 4.96
C LEU A 94 -2.16 -13.23 3.68
N LEU A 95 -1.78 -13.88 2.59
CA LEU A 95 -1.66 -13.20 1.29
C LEU A 95 -1.85 -14.16 0.13
N TYR A 96 -2.33 -13.65 -0.99
CA TYR A 96 -2.45 -14.42 -2.23
C TYR A 96 -1.13 -14.41 -3.01
N ALA A 97 -0.67 -15.60 -3.41
CA ALA A 97 0.65 -15.81 -3.99
C ALA A 97 0.61 -16.02 -5.52
N GLY A 98 -0.57 -15.98 -6.14
CA GLY A 98 -0.83 -16.44 -7.51
C GLY A 98 -1.25 -17.91 -7.57
N ASN A 99 -1.82 -18.34 -8.70
CA ASN A 99 -2.13 -19.76 -9.00
C ASN A 99 -2.91 -20.52 -7.91
N ASP A 100 -4.00 -19.95 -7.38
CA ASP A 100 -4.81 -20.53 -6.30
C ASP A 100 -3.98 -20.95 -5.05
N THR A 101 -2.86 -20.25 -4.80
CA THR A 101 -1.95 -20.45 -3.66
C THR A 101 -2.04 -19.26 -2.70
N LEU A 102 -2.01 -19.53 -1.40
CA LEU A 102 -1.76 -18.54 -0.34
C LEU A 102 -0.37 -18.73 0.27
N PHE A 103 0.19 -17.65 0.81
CA PHE A 103 1.10 -17.78 1.96
C PHE A 103 0.36 -17.37 3.23
N GLU A 104 0.63 -18.10 4.31
CA GLU A 104 0.03 -17.86 5.63
C GLU A 104 1.14 -17.83 6.69
N SER A 105 1.01 -16.93 7.66
CA SER A 105 1.74 -16.95 8.93
C SER A 105 0.79 -17.32 10.06
N THR A 106 1.22 -18.28 10.88
CA THR A 106 0.50 -18.69 12.09
C THR A 106 1.28 -18.35 13.35
N GLY A 107 0.56 -17.96 14.38
CA GLY A 107 1.08 -17.66 15.72
C GLY A 107 1.16 -18.87 16.66
N LEU A 108 1.10 -18.56 17.96
CA LEU A 108 1.29 -19.45 19.13
C LEU A 108 2.75 -19.95 19.29
N TYR A 109 3.30 -19.79 20.49
CA TYR A 109 4.62 -20.29 20.85
C TYR A 109 4.73 -21.81 20.60
N GLY A 110 5.84 -22.25 20.01
CA GLY A 110 6.06 -23.66 19.61
C GLY A 110 5.21 -24.17 18.42
N LYS A 111 4.18 -23.44 17.98
CA LYS A 111 3.36 -23.76 16.79
C LYS A 111 3.56 -22.79 15.61
N SER A 112 4.23 -21.66 15.84
CA SER A 112 4.35 -20.59 14.85
C SER A 112 5.09 -21.02 13.58
N SER A 113 4.61 -20.57 12.43
CA SER A 113 5.12 -21.02 11.13
C SER A 113 4.78 -20.07 9.98
N VAL A 114 5.56 -20.15 8.89
CA VAL A 114 5.19 -19.65 7.56
C VAL A 114 4.85 -20.83 6.66
N ARG A 115 3.75 -20.76 5.94
CA ARG A 115 3.13 -21.86 5.20
C ARG A 115 2.82 -21.44 3.77
N LYS A 116 2.97 -22.36 2.81
CA LYS A 116 2.39 -22.27 1.47
C LYS A 116 1.15 -23.17 1.44
N VAL A 117 -0.02 -22.64 1.08
CA VAL A 117 -1.30 -23.35 1.19
C VAL A 117 -2.05 -23.34 -0.14
N ALA A 118 -2.58 -24.50 -0.57
CA ALA A 118 -3.42 -24.61 -1.76
C ALA A 118 -4.89 -24.31 -1.42
N ILE A 119 -5.43 -23.19 -1.94
CA ILE A 119 -6.76 -22.65 -1.57
C ILE A 119 -7.85 -23.72 -1.65
N ARG A 120 -7.92 -24.45 -2.77
CA ARG A 120 -9.02 -25.40 -3.06
C ARG A 120 -9.17 -26.54 -2.05
N THR A 121 -8.13 -26.82 -1.26
CA THR A 121 -8.09 -28.00 -0.38
C THR A 121 -7.68 -27.68 1.06
N GLY A 122 -7.27 -26.44 1.35
CA GLY A 122 -6.63 -26.08 2.63
C GLY A 122 -5.29 -26.76 2.89
N LYS A 123 -4.74 -27.50 1.91
CA LYS A 123 -3.53 -28.32 2.12
C LYS A 123 -2.28 -27.43 2.19
N VAL A 124 -1.54 -27.58 3.29
CA VAL A 124 -0.18 -27.05 3.42
C VAL A 124 0.75 -27.83 2.48
N GLU A 125 1.32 -27.14 1.49
CA GLU A 125 2.26 -27.69 0.51
C GLU A 125 3.72 -27.56 0.95
N ALA A 126 4.03 -26.47 1.67
CA ALA A 126 5.35 -26.21 2.24
C ALA A 126 5.20 -25.45 3.58
N LEU A 127 6.14 -25.65 4.48
CA LEU A 127 6.07 -25.23 5.88
C LEU A 127 7.49 -24.93 6.38
N GLN A 128 7.72 -23.71 6.88
CA GLN A 128 8.87 -23.37 7.70
C GLN A 128 8.38 -23.09 9.12
N LYS A 129 8.77 -23.94 10.08
CA LYS A 129 8.52 -23.69 11.51
C LYS A 129 9.44 -22.60 12.03
N MET A 130 8.94 -21.79 12.95
CA MET A 130 9.75 -20.83 13.70
C MET A 130 10.41 -21.53 14.90
N ASP A 131 11.45 -20.89 15.46
CA ASP A 131 11.98 -21.30 16.76
C ASP A 131 10.88 -21.13 17.84
N PRO A 132 10.70 -22.09 18.77
CA PRO A 132 9.60 -22.06 19.75
C PRO A 132 9.49 -20.82 20.64
N SER A 133 10.59 -20.05 20.79
CA SER A 133 10.64 -18.81 21.58
C SER A 133 10.05 -17.58 20.88
N TYR A 134 9.64 -17.72 19.61
CA TYR A 134 8.93 -16.70 18.84
C TYR A 134 7.46 -17.06 18.66
N PHE A 135 6.65 -16.02 18.59
CA PHE A 135 5.26 -16.06 18.18
C PHE A 135 5.18 -15.30 16.85
N GLY A 136 4.79 -15.99 15.78
CA GLY A 136 4.70 -15.43 14.43
C GLY A 136 3.47 -14.53 14.25
N GLU A 137 3.66 -13.39 13.62
CA GLU A 137 2.61 -12.39 13.37
C GLU A 137 2.48 -12.12 11.86
N GLY A 138 2.05 -10.92 11.45
CA GLY A 138 1.78 -10.52 10.07
C GLY A 138 2.86 -10.88 9.05
N LEU A 139 2.42 -11.14 7.82
CA LEU A 139 3.22 -11.65 6.71
C LEU A 139 2.86 -10.90 5.43
N THR A 140 3.85 -10.45 4.65
CA THR A 140 3.61 -9.91 3.31
C THR A 140 4.69 -10.34 2.31
N LEU A 141 4.40 -10.24 1.01
CA LEU A 141 5.25 -10.71 -0.08
C LEU A 141 5.65 -9.56 -0.99
N LEU A 142 6.94 -9.21 -0.99
CA LEU A 142 7.48 -8.15 -1.85
C LEU A 142 8.58 -8.71 -2.76
N GLY A 143 8.23 -8.89 -4.04
CA GLY A 143 9.06 -9.58 -5.03
C GLY A 143 9.20 -11.06 -4.66
N GLU A 144 10.44 -11.51 -4.49
CA GLU A 144 10.75 -12.90 -4.13
C GLU A 144 10.87 -13.15 -2.62
N ARG A 145 10.64 -12.10 -1.80
CA ARG A 145 10.88 -12.10 -0.35
C ARG A 145 9.57 -11.99 0.43
N LEU A 146 9.31 -12.97 1.28
CA LEU A 146 8.29 -12.90 2.32
C LEU A 146 8.87 -12.19 3.55
N PHE A 147 8.15 -11.25 4.13
CA PHE A 147 8.50 -10.53 5.36
C PHE A 147 7.50 -10.89 6.43
N GLN A 148 7.96 -11.38 7.57
CA GLN A 148 7.14 -11.73 8.73
C GLN A 148 7.59 -10.92 9.96
N VAL A 149 6.66 -10.47 10.79
CA VAL A 149 6.95 -9.87 12.11
C VAL A 149 6.69 -10.86 13.26
N THR A 150 7.08 -10.50 14.48
CA THR A 150 6.83 -11.32 15.68
C THR A 150 6.25 -10.49 16.83
N TRP A 151 5.42 -11.15 17.63
CA TRP A 151 4.73 -10.55 18.77
C TRP A 151 5.68 -10.22 19.94
N LEU A 152 5.41 -9.09 20.61
CA LEU A 152 6.17 -8.50 21.72
C LEU A 152 7.66 -8.25 21.44
N ARG A 153 8.05 -8.22 20.16
CA ARG A 153 9.44 -8.11 19.74
C ARG A 153 9.58 -7.18 18.54
N LYS A 154 10.70 -6.46 18.48
CA LYS A 154 11.05 -5.61 17.33
C LYS A 154 11.88 -6.36 16.29
N ILE A 155 11.60 -7.66 16.12
CA ILE A 155 12.32 -8.58 15.26
C ILE A 155 11.33 -9.14 14.24
N GLY A 156 11.78 -9.22 12.99
CA GLY A 156 11.10 -9.94 11.94
C GLY A 156 12.05 -10.89 11.20
N PHE A 157 11.48 -11.65 10.27
CA PHE A 157 12.16 -12.65 9.46
C PHE A 157 11.85 -12.45 7.98
N ILE A 158 12.84 -12.63 7.12
CA ILE A 158 12.70 -12.60 5.66
C ILE A 158 12.89 -14.02 5.14
N TYR A 159 11.97 -14.51 4.30
CA TYR A 159 12.03 -15.83 3.69
C TYR A 159 12.04 -15.77 2.15
N ASP A 160 12.80 -16.66 1.51
CA ASP A 160 12.72 -16.89 0.06
C ASP A 160 11.41 -17.62 -0.28
N ARG A 161 10.56 -17.00 -1.12
CA ARG A 161 9.22 -17.53 -1.44
C ARG A 161 9.22 -18.91 -2.11
N LYS A 162 10.35 -19.38 -2.65
CA LYS A 162 10.43 -20.64 -3.41
C LYS A 162 10.60 -21.86 -2.53
N ASN A 163 11.24 -21.71 -1.37
CA ASN A 163 11.57 -22.83 -0.50
C ASN A 163 11.33 -22.57 1.00
N LEU A 164 11.06 -21.33 1.41
CA LEU A 164 10.86 -20.89 2.79
C LEU A 164 12.07 -21.10 3.74
N THR A 165 13.21 -21.61 3.28
CA THR A 165 14.32 -22.03 4.15
C THR A 165 15.43 -20.99 4.34
N LYS A 166 15.57 -20.02 3.43
CA LYS A 166 16.51 -18.90 3.63
C LYS A 166 15.88 -17.88 4.57
N PHE A 167 16.17 -17.96 5.86
CA PHE A 167 15.70 -16.99 6.86
C PHE A 167 16.78 -15.94 7.18
N GLU A 168 16.49 -14.67 6.93
CA GLU A 168 17.29 -13.55 7.44
C GLU A 168 16.53 -12.85 8.56
N LYS A 169 17.21 -12.43 9.64
CA LYS A 169 16.60 -11.64 10.72
C LYS A 169 16.70 -10.15 10.41
N PHE A 170 15.65 -9.40 10.71
CA PHE A 170 15.66 -7.94 10.68
C PHE A 170 15.07 -7.33 11.95
N THR A 171 15.25 -6.02 12.12
CA THR A 171 14.61 -5.24 13.17
C THR A 171 13.77 -4.10 12.58
N HIS A 172 12.72 -3.69 13.28
CA HIS A 172 11.79 -2.62 12.84
C HIS A 172 11.55 -1.60 13.96
N GLN A 173 11.02 -0.42 13.57
CA GLN A 173 10.82 0.72 14.47
C GLN A 173 9.36 0.92 14.92
N MET A 174 8.50 -0.08 14.68
CA MET A 174 7.16 -0.17 15.26
C MET A 174 7.24 -0.43 16.79
N LYS A 175 6.13 -0.33 17.53
CA LYS A 175 6.13 -0.63 18.97
C LYS A 175 6.13 -2.13 19.23
N ASP A 176 5.30 -2.84 18.48
CA ASP A 176 5.15 -4.29 18.38
C ASP A 176 5.11 -4.67 16.88
N GLY A 177 4.81 -5.92 16.52
CA GLY A 177 4.56 -6.31 15.12
C GLY A 177 3.32 -7.19 15.01
N TRP A 178 2.27 -6.70 14.35
CA TRP A 178 0.96 -7.37 14.24
C TRP A 178 0.63 -7.73 12.80
N GLY A 179 0.48 -6.76 11.90
CA GLY A 179 0.16 -6.97 10.48
C GLY A 179 1.22 -6.40 9.54
N LEU A 180 1.27 -6.91 8.31
CA LEU A 180 2.12 -6.41 7.22
C LEU A 180 1.39 -6.48 5.88
N ALA A 181 1.55 -5.47 5.02
CA ALA A 181 1.07 -5.44 3.63
C ALA A 181 2.09 -4.75 2.71
N THR A 182 1.85 -4.68 1.39
CA THR A 182 2.72 -3.94 0.45
C THR A 182 1.97 -3.41 -0.78
N ASP A 183 2.34 -2.21 -1.25
CA ASP A 183 1.93 -1.67 -2.56
C ASP A 183 2.83 -2.16 -3.72
N GLY A 184 3.68 -3.15 -3.46
CA GLY A 184 4.72 -3.62 -4.38
C GLY A 184 5.98 -2.73 -4.42
N LYS A 185 6.07 -1.69 -3.58
CA LYS A 185 7.22 -0.76 -3.51
C LYS A 185 7.74 -0.55 -2.08
N VAL A 186 6.83 -0.47 -1.11
CA VAL A 186 7.13 -0.33 0.33
C VAL A 186 6.37 -1.37 1.14
N LEU A 187 6.77 -1.57 2.38
CA LEU A 187 5.98 -2.35 3.33
C LEU A 187 5.08 -1.39 4.12
N PHE A 188 3.85 -1.83 4.40
CA PHE A 188 2.99 -1.26 5.43
C PHE A 188 3.00 -2.18 6.65
N GLY A 189 2.84 -1.62 7.85
CA GLY A 189 2.78 -2.41 9.07
C GLY A 189 1.88 -1.83 10.14
N SER A 190 1.39 -2.69 11.02
CA SER A 190 0.58 -2.37 12.20
C SER A 190 1.17 -3.01 13.46
N ASP A 191 0.81 -2.48 14.63
CA ASP A 191 1.33 -2.91 15.93
C ASP A 191 0.26 -2.93 17.03
N GLY A 192 -1.01 -3.10 16.67
CA GLY A 192 -2.15 -3.06 17.59
C GLY A 192 -2.54 -1.64 18.06
N SER A 193 -1.72 -0.62 17.80
CA SER A 193 -2.13 0.78 18.00
C SER A 193 -2.92 1.31 16.80
N SER A 194 -3.30 2.58 16.87
CA SER A 194 -3.86 3.35 15.75
C SER A 194 -2.84 3.76 14.69
N VAL A 195 -1.56 3.40 14.79
CA VAL A 195 -0.54 3.84 13.84
C VAL A 195 -0.35 2.82 12.72
N LEU A 196 -0.65 3.25 11.49
CA LEU A 196 -0.19 2.59 10.27
C LEU A 196 1.21 3.11 9.91
N TYR A 197 2.14 2.17 9.73
CA TYR A 197 3.54 2.45 9.42
C TYR A 197 3.80 2.28 7.93
N LYS A 198 4.65 3.15 7.36
CA LYS A 198 5.26 2.95 6.04
C LYS A 198 6.75 2.65 6.23
N ILE A 199 7.23 1.54 5.69
CA ILE A 199 8.56 0.99 5.96
C ILE A 199 9.31 0.76 4.65
N ASP A 200 10.57 1.19 4.60
CA ASP A 200 11.46 1.00 3.46
C ASP A 200 11.94 -0.48 3.40
N PRO A 201 11.78 -1.21 2.28
CA PRO A 201 12.04 -2.65 2.20
C PRO A 201 13.52 -3.04 2.00
N GLN A 202 14.43 -2.06 1.98
CA GLN A 202 15.87 -2.27 1.86
C GLN A 202 16.58 -2.00 3.20
N THR A 203 16.17 -0.93 3.90
CA THR A 203 16.74 -0.47 5.17
C THR A 203 15.91 -0.86 6.39
N LEU A 204 14.64 -1.23 6.19
CA LEU A 204 13.66 -1.67 7.20
C LEU A 204 13.39 -0.62 8.29
N LYS A 205 13.66 0.64 7.94
CA LYS A 205 13.35 1.83 8.73
C LYS A 205 11.96 2.35 8.40
N VAL A 206 11.31 2.96 9.38
CA VAL A 206 10.01 3.61 9.19
C VAL A 206 10.25 4.93 8.45
N MET A 207 9.62 5.07 7.28
CA MET A 207 9.63 6.25 6.44
C MET A 207 8.58 7.27 6.88
N ASP A 208 7.42 6.78 7.33
CA ASP A 208 6.24 7.60 7.64
C ASP A 208 5.33 6.87 8.65
N ARG A 209 4.51 7.63 9.37
CA ARG A 209 3.54 7.15 10.37
C ARG A 209 2.21 7.88 10.18
N ARG A 210 1.14 7.14 9.91
CA ARG A 210 -0.21 7.69 9.77
C ARG A 210 -1.09 7.19 10.90
N MET A 211 -1.66 8.12 11.66
CA MET A 211 -2.64 7.81 12.70
C MET A 211 -3.97 7.53 12.02
N VAL A 212 -4.48 6.31 12.16
CA VAL A 212 -5.70 5.86 11.53
C VAL A 212 -6.92 6.39 12.27
N LYS A 213 -7.78 7.09 11.55
CA LYS A 213 -8.97 7.73 12.13
C LYS A 213 -10.23 7.47 11.33
N TYR A 214 -11.32 7.23 12.06
CA TYR A 214 -12.68 7.26 11.54
C TYR A 214 -13.38 8.47 12.17
N LYS A 215 -13.75 9.45 11.34
CA LYS A 215 -14.06 10.82 11.80
C LYS A 215 -12.86 11.33 12.63
N ASP A 216 -13.10 11.97 13.76
CA ASP A 216 -12.03 12.46 14.65
C ASP A 216 -11.47 11.40 15.63
N GLN A 217 -12.00 10.19 15.63
CA GLN A 217 -11.65 9.13 16.59
C GLN A 217 -10.59 8.18 16.01
N GLU A 218 -9.58 7.86 16.83
CA GLU A 218 -8.54 6.88 16.47
C GLU A 218 -9.10 5.45 16.42
N VAL A 219 -8.78 4.71 15.36
CA VAL A 219 -9.08 3.28 15.24
C VAL A 219 -7.90 2.50 15.80
N GLN A 220 -8.06 1.98 17.01
CA GLN A 220 -7.07 1.13 17.69
C GLN A 220 -7.18 -0.32 17.22
N ASN A 221 -6.27 -1.18 17.69
CA ASN A 221 -6.30 -2.63 17.46
C ASN A 221 -6.17 -3.03 15.99
N LEU A 222 -5.47 -2.22 15.18
CA LEU A 222 -5.13 -2.57 13.80
C LEU A 222 -4.26 -3.83 13.81
N ASN A 223 -4.78 -4.90 13.21
CA ASN A 223 -4.13 -6.21 13.17
C ASN A 223 -3.66 -6.54 11.76
N GLU A 224 -4.03 -7.70 11.23
CA GLU A 224 -3.65 -8.19 9.91
C GLU A 224 -4.05 -7.20 8.80
N LEU A 225 -3.18 -7.07 7.77
CA LEU A 225 -3.25 -6.03 6.75
C LEU A 225 -3.17 -6.65 5.34
N GLU A 226 -3.92 -6.09 4.38
CA GLU A 226 -3.73 -6.38 2.95
C GLU A 226 -3.84 -5.10 2.12
N PHE A 227 -3.11 -5.01 1.00
CA PHE A 227 -3.16 -3.83 0.11
C PHE A 227 -4.07 -4.09 -1.10
N ILE A 228 -5.20 -3.37 -1.16
CA ILE A 228 -6.24 -3.59 -2.17
C ILE A 228 -6.56 -2.26 -2.87
N ASN A 229 -6.31 -2.20 -4.17
CA ASN A 229 -6.71 -1.11 -5.07
C ASN A 229 -6.35 0.32 -4.60
N GLY A 230 -5.18 0.50 -3.96
CA GLY A 230 -4.71 1.80 -3.46
C GLY A 230 -5.05 2.07 -1.99
N GLU A 231 -5.68 1.13 -1.31
CA GLU A 231 -6.05 1.19 0.11
C GLU A 231 -5.27 0.14 0.90
N VAL A 232 -4.99 0.42 2.17
CA VAL A 232 -4.60 -0.62 3.14
C VAL A 232 -5.87 -1.05 3.86
N TRP A 233 -6.22 -2.32 3.77
CA TRP A 233 -7.30 -2.91 4.55
C TRP A 233 -6.69 -3.49 5.83
N ALA A 234 -7.41 -3.37 6.94
CA ALA A 234 -6.96 -3.86 8.24
C ALA A 234 -8.07 -4.58 8.99
N ASN A 235 -7.83 -5.80 9.47
CA ASN A 235 -8.66 -6.37 10.52
C ASN A 235 -8.55 -5.51 11.78
N VAL A 236 -9.66 -5.29 12.48
CA VAL A 236 -9.63 -4.69 13.82
C VAL A 236 -9.86 -5.78 14.87
N TYR A 237 -8.83 -6.06 15.67
CA TYR A 237 -8.81 -7.20 16.58
C TYR A 237 -9.96 -7.15 17.61
N GLN A 238 -10.54 -8.33 17.89
CA GLN A 238 -11.77 -8.52 18.67
C GLN A 238 -13.03 -7.87 18.06
N THR A 239 -13.07 -7.69 16.74
CA THR A 239 -14.28 -7.30 15.99
C THR A 239 -14.42 -8.15 14.72
N ASP A 240 -15.64 -8.24 14.20
CA ASP A 240 -15.92 -8.82 12.89
C ASP A 240 -15.97 -7.71 11.81
N CYS A 241 -15.03 -6.76 11.90
CA CYS A 241 -14.90 -5.61 11.01
C CYS A 241 -13.51 -5.54 10.36
N ILE A 242 -13.48 -5.01 9.13
CA ILE A 242 -12.27 -4.61 8.41
C ILE A 242 -12.38 -3.11 8.10
N ALA A 243 -11.35 -2.34 8.47
CA ALA A 243 -11.22 -0.94 8.10
C ALA A 243 -10.56 -0.82 6.72
N ARG A 244 -11.13 -0.01 5.83
CA ARG A 244 -10.51 0.38 4.55
C ARG A 244 -9.82 1.72 4.75
N ILE A 245 -8.49 1.77 4.65
CA ILE A 245 -7.68 2.91 5.10
C ILE A 245 -6.94 3.55 3.93
N SER A 246 -7.04 4.87 3.81
CA SER A 246 -6.15 5.65 2.96
C SER A 246 -4.77 5.71 3.60
N HIS A 247 -3.77 5.11 2.94
CA HIS A 247 -2.38 5.11 3.41
C HIS A 247 -1.68 6.48 3.24
N GLN A 248 -2.39 7.50 2.72
CA GLN A 248 -1.87 8.83 2.42
C GLN A 248 -2.07 9.79 3.60
N ASP A 249 -3.24 9.74 4.24
CA ASP A 249 -3.67 10.61 5.33
C ASP A 249 -4.03 9.83 6.62
N GLY A 250 -4.26 8.51 6.55
CA GLY A 250 -4.72 7.66 7.66
C GLY A 250 -6.25 7.62 7.80
N ARG A 251 -7.01 8.27 6.92
CA ARG A 251 -8.47 8.31 7.04
C ARG A 251 -9.08 6.95 6.66
N VAL A 252 -10.03 6.48 7.47
CA VAL A 252 -10.88 5.34 7.10
C VAL A 252 -11.86 5.77 6.00
N LEU A 253 -11.70 5.16 4.83
CA LEU A 253 -12.49 5.33 3.61
C LEU A 253 -13.81 4.53 3.66
N GLY A 254 -13.85 3.48 4.47
CA GLY A 254 -15.03 2.65 4.65
C GLY A 254 -14.82 1.51 5.63
N TRP A 255 -15.91 0.83 5.96
CA TRP A 255 -15.95 -0.30 6.87
C TRP A 255 -16.60 -1.50 6.20
N ILE A 256 -15.99 -2.67 6.32
CA ILE A 256 -16.60 -3.94 5.93
C ILE A 256 -17.01 -4.65 7.20
N VAL A 257 -18.28 -5.04 7.30
CA VAL A 257 -18.89 -5.66 8.48
C VAL A 257 -19.34 -7.07 8.10
N LEU A 258 -18.77 -8.09 8.75
CA LEU A 258 -18.94 -9.49 8.37
C LEU A 258 -19.16 -10.49 9.55
N PRO A 259 -19.95 -10.17 10.59
CA PRO A 259 -20.21 -11.08 11.72
C PRO A 259 -20.83 -12.41 11.29
N GLN A 260 -21.58 -12.44 10.18
CA GLN A 260 -22.25 -13.65 9.67
C GLN A 260 -21.30 -14.80 9.37
N LEU A 261 -20.00 -14.55 9.13
CA LEU A 261 -19.02 -15.62 8.95
C LEU A 261 -18.77 -16.35 10.29
N ARG A 262 -18.43 -15.59 11.34
CA ARG A 262 -18.15 -16.14 12.66
C ARG A 262 -19.40 -16.73 13.31
N ASP A 263 -20.53 -16.03 13.23
CA ASP A 263 -21.82 -16.50 13.73
C ASP A 263 -22.24 -17.80 13.03
N GLY A 264 -22.04 -17.90 11.70
CA GLY A 264 -22.32 -19.11 10.93
C GLY A 264 -21.44 -20.30 11.33
N LEU A 265 -20.14 -20.07 11.61
CA LEU A 265 -19.24 -21.11 12.12
C LEU A 265 -19.65 -21.59 13.53
N LEU A 266 -19.99 -20.67 14.43
CA LEU A 266 -20.47 -20.99 15.79
C LEU A 266 -21.80 -21.75 15.76
N ALA A 267 -22.76 -21.32 14.94
CA ALA A 267 -24.03 -22.00 14.75
C ALA A 267 -23.87 -23.41 14.12
N SER A 268 -22.79 -23.63 13.38
CA SER A 268 -22.41 -24.94 12.82
C SER A 268 -21.60 -25.81 13.80
N GLY A 269 -21.53 -25.46 15.09
CA GLY A 269 -20.89 -26.25 16.15
C GLY A 269 -19.39 -26.02 16.33
N ASN A 270 -18.78 -25.07 15.61
CA ASN A 270 -17.34 -24.81 15.69
C ASN A 270 -16.98 -23.91 16.89
N HIS A 271 -17.21 -24.41 18.10
CA HIS A 271 -17.03 -23.63 19.34
C HIS A 271 -15.57 -23.40 19.75
N GLY A 272 -14.61 -24.06 19.09
CA GLY A 272 -13.16 -23.89 19.32
C GLY A 272 -12.51 -22.75 18.51
N ILE A 273 -13.27 -22.01 17.70
CA ILE A 273 -12.73 -20.92 16.88
C ILE A 273 -12.44 -19.66 17.71
N ASP A 274 -11.42 -18.91 17.30
CA ASP A 274 -11.11 -17.59 17.85
C ASP A 274 -11.65 -16.48 16.90
N VAL A 275 -11.01 -15.31 16.81
CA VAL A 275 -11.54 -14.14 16.09
C VAL A 275 -11.24 -14.13 14.59
N LEU A 276 -12.00 -13.33 13.85
CA LEU A 276 -11.70 -12.93 12.47
C LEU A 276 -10.26 -12.37 12.36
N ASN A 277 -9.46 -12.89 11.43
CA ASN A 277 -8.12 -12.39 11.13
C ASN A 277 -7.54 -13.03 9.86
N GLY A 278 -6.99 -12.24 8.95
CA GLY A 278 -6.41 -12.70 7.68
C GLY A 278 -7.24 -12.26 6.48
N ILE A 279 -6.65 -11.43 5.62
CA ILE A 279 -7.21 -10.89 4.38
C ILE A 279 -6.20 -11.18 3.26
N ALA A 280 -6.66 -11.68 2.11
CA ALA A 280 -5.77 -11.91 0.96
C ALA A 280 -6.42 -11.48 -0.36
N TRP A 281 -5.63 -10.92 -1.28
CA TRP A 281 -6.12 -10.31 -2.52
C TRP A 281 -5.54 -10.91 -3.81
N ASP A 282 -6.40 -11.52 -4.62
CA ASP A 282 -6.09 -11.86 -6.01
C ASP A 282 -6.43 -10.69 -6.93
N SER A 283 -5.41 -9.89 -7.25
CA SER A 283 -5.53 -8.74 -8.16
C SER A 283 -5.94 -9.12 -9.58
N ASP A 284 -5.56 -10.30 -10.06
CA ASP A 284 -5.73 -10.71 -11.46
C ASP A 284 -7.18 -11.09 -11.75
N LYS A 285 -7.87 -11.67 -10.75
CA LYS A 285 -9.28 -12.09 -10.83
C LYS A 285 -10.22 -11.26 -9.95
N ASN A 286 -9.69 -10.26 -9.25
CA ASN A 286 -10.44 -9.40 -8.33
C ASN A 286 -11.18 -10.23 -7.24
N ARG A 287 -10.49 -11.18 -6.60
CA ARG A 287 -11.05 -12.05 -5.53
C ARG A 287 -10.46 -11.70 -4.17
N ILE A 288 -11.34 -11.44 -3.19
CA ILE A 288 -10.97 -11.19 -1.79
C ILE A 288 -11.16 -12.50 -1.02
N PHE A 289 -10.16 -12.91 -0.25
CA PHE A 289 -10.28 -14.03 0.69
C PHE A 289 -10.18 -13.54 2.13
N VAL A 290 -10.98 -14.10 3.04
CA VAL A 290 -10.91 -13.85 4.48
C VAL A 290 -11.05 -15.13 5.29
N THR A 291 -10.39 -15.19 6.44
CA THR A 291 -10.46 -16.31 7.40
C THR A 291 -10.38 -15.79 8.83
N GLY A 292 -10.21 -16.68 9.81
CA GLY A 292 -9.92 -16.31 11.19
C GLY A 292 -9.11 -17.36 11.92
N LYS A 293 -8.71 -17.00 13.12
CA LYS A 293 -7.85 -17.80 14.00
C LYS A 293 -8.58 -19.08 14.40
N LEU A 294 -8.01 -20.23 14.06
CA LEU A 294 -8.58 -21.56 14.26
C LEU A 294 -9.88 -21.82 13.46
N TRP A 295 -10.18 -21.01 12.43
CA TRP A 295 -11.38 -21.21 11.63
C TRP A 295 -11.20 -22.42 10.69
N PRO A 296 -12.21 -23.29 10.54
CA PRO A 296 -12.15 -24.43 9.60
C PRO A 296 -12.44 -24.03 8.14
N LYS A 297 -12.72 -22.75 7.87
CA LYS A 297 -13.08 -22.23 6.54
C LYS A 297 -12.36 -20.94 6.20
N LEU A 298 -11.93 -20.86 4.94
CA LEU A 298 -11.54 -19.66 4.22
C LEU A 298 -12.69 -19.28 3.28
N TYR A 299 -13.02 -17.99 3.21
CA TYR A 299 -14.14 -17.49 2.42
C TYR A 299 -13.67 -16.60 1.27
N GLU A 300 -14.08 -16.87 0.03
CA GLU A 300 -14.06 -15.85 -1.02
C GLU A 300 -15.29 -14.96 -0.87
N ILE A 301 -15.07 -13.64 -0.79
CA ILE A 301 -16.14 -12.68 -0.52
C ILE A 301 -16.24 -11.59 -1.61
N LYS A 302 -17.47 -11.09 -1.80
CA LYS A 302 -17.77 -9.86 -2.53
C LYS A 302 -18.35 -8.80 -1.60
N LEU A 303 -17.94 -7.55 -1.78
CA LEU A 303 -18.49 -6.42 -1.02
C LEU A 303 -19.80 -5.93 -1.62
N HIS A 304 -20.78 -5.69 -0.76
CA HIS A 304 -22.07 -5.09 -1.11
C HIS A 304 -22.29 -3.81 -0.30
N PRO A 305 -22.45 -2.63 -0.93
CA PRO A 305 -22.74 -1.39 -0.22
C PRO A 305 -24.04 -1.48 0.58
N MET A 306 -23.98 -1.21 1.89
CA MET A 306 -25.16 -1.23 2.75
C MET A 306 -25.98 0.04 2.53
N LYS A 307 -27.15 -0.11 1.87
CA LYS A 307 -28.12 0.98 1.67
C LYS A 307 -28.82 1.44 2.95
N LYS A 308 -28.73 0.66 4.03
CA LYS A 308 -29.36 0.96 5.31
C LYS A 308 -28.52 1.98 6.08
N GLN A 309 -29.11 3.14 6.39
CA GLN A 309 -28.50 4.09 7.31
C GLN A 309 -28.29 3.41 8.67
N PHE A 310 -27.04 3.40 9.13
CA PHE A 310 -26.70 3.04 10.50
C PHE A 310 -27.12 4.17 11.44
N LYS A 311 -27.62 3.84 12.62
CA LYS A 311 -27.80 4.83 13.69
C LYS A 311 -26.44 5.40 14.10
N ASP A 312 -26.41 6.65 14.53
CA ASP A 312 -25.17 7.28 15.00
C ASP A 312 -24.47 6.46 16.09
N GLY A 313 -23.14 6.43 16.02
CA GLY A 313 -22.29 5.63 16.89
C GLY A 313 -22.34 4.11 16.66
N ALA A 314 -23.10 3.59 15.69
CA ALA A 314 -23.24 2.14 15.54
C ALA A 314 -21.96 1.46 15.01
N ILE A 315 -21.27 2.09 14.07
CA ILE A 315 -19.98 1.59 13.55
C ILE A 315 -18.90 1.69 14.62
N GLU A 316 -18.89 2.79 15.36
CA GLU A 316 -18.02 3.02 16.51
C GLU A 316 -18.21 1.92 17.57
N ARG A 317 -19.45 1.56 17.91
CA ARG A 317 -19.77 0.47 18.85
C ARG A 317 -19.40 -0.94 18.33
N LEU A 318 -19.51 -1.19 17.03
CA LEU A 318 -19.25 -2.51 16.43
C LEU A 318 -17.76 -2.75 16.16
N CYS A 319 -17.09 -1.73 15.60
CA CYS A 319 -15.78 -1.87 14.98
C CYS A 319 -14.65 -1.11 15.71
N MET A 320 -14.95 -0.22 16.65
CA MET A 320 -13.94 0.56 17.39
C MET A 320 -13.91 0.17 18.87
N ARG A 321 -13.29 -0.98 19.14
CA ARG A 321 -13.03 -1.45 20.51
C ARG A 321 -11.98 -0.56 21.19
N ARG A 322 -11.98 -0.58 22.54
CA ARG A 322 -10.90 0.03 23.34
C ARG A 322 -9.56 -0.63 23.02
N PRO A 323 -8.42 0.07 23.21
CA PRO A 323 -7.08 -0.52 23.07
C PRO A 323 -6.98 -1.85 23.81
N PHE A 324 -6.45 -2.87 23.13
CA PHE A 324 -6.05 -4.11 23.76
C PHE A 324 -4.72 -3.87 24.50
N ASN A 325 -4.73 -4.08 25.82
CA ASN A 325 -3.53 -3.97 26.65
C ASN A 325 -3.03 -5.40 26.95
N PHE A 326 -1.71 -5.59 26.82
CA PHE A 326 -1.00 -6.81 27.19
C PHE A 326 -0.61 -6.83 28.67
#